data_AF-A0A424PLR9-F1
#
_entry.id   AF-A0A424PLR9-F1
#
_cell.length_a   1.000
_cell.length_b   1.000
_cell.length_c   1.000
_cell.angle_alpha   90.00
_cell.angle_beta   90.00
_cell.angle_gamma   90.00
#
_symmetry.space_group_name_H-M   'P 1'
#
loop_
_entity.id
_entity.type
_entity.pdbx_description
1 polymer ?
#
loop_
_entity_poly.entity_id
_entity_poly.type
_entity_poly.pdbx_seq_one_letter_code
_entity_poly.pdbx_strand_id
1 'polypeptide(L)'
;MTDLNTYFDSVSGQSKFPCSLGSLGGFVNFRNSGQRGSVKEFTLSLESILSGLKDIRSNLKEFSSMTRYVEKEWRDSGSKYFTDLILNSMITVQTKPCFRLEV
;
A
#
# COMPACT_ATOMS: atom_id res chain seq x y z
N MET A 1 21.44 0.60 -7.30
CA MET A 1 20.05 0.22 -7.01
C MET A 1 20.02 -0.13 -5.54
N THR A 2 19.30 0.61 -4.71
CA THR A 2 19.16 0.29 -3.28
C THR A 2 18.24 -0.92 -3.15
N ASP A 3 18.61 -1.90 -2.33
CA ASP A 3 17.71 -3.03 -2.08
C ASP A 3 16.46 -2.59 -1.29
N LEU A 4 15.40 -3.39 -1.38
CA LEU A 4 14.09 -3.02 -0.85
C LEU A 4 14.09 -2.84 0.68
N ASN A 5 14.91 -3.60 1.41
CA ASN A 5 15.02 -3.48 2.87
C ASN A 5 15.68 -2.16 3.24
N THR A 6 16.84 -1.87 2.65
CA THR A 6 17.53 -0.60 2.86
C THR A 6 16.65 0.59 2.49
N TYR A 7 15.84 0.49 1.43
CA TYR A 7 14.87 1.53 1.08
C TYR A 7 13.81 1.68 2.18
N PHE A 8 13.15 0.60 2.60
CA PHE A 8 12.12 0.65 3.64
C PHE A 8 12.65 1.22 4.96
N ASP A 9 13.85 0.83 5.40
CA ASP A 9 14.45 1.37 6.61
C ASP A 9 14.67 2.90 6.51
N SER A 10 15.08 3.38 5.33
CA SER A 10 15.32 4.81 5.11
C SER A 10 14.04 5.66 5.15
N VAL A 11 12.92 5.15 4.61
CA VAL A 11 11.65 5.89 4.54
C VAL A 11 10.78 5.70 5.77
N SER A 12 10.85 4.53 6.42
CA SER A 12 10.04 4.23 7.60
C SER A 12 10.44 5.04 8.82
N GLY A 13 11.73 5.37 8.98
CA GLY A 13 12.20 6.24 10.07
C GLY A 13 11.65 7.67 10.00
N GLN A 14 11.10 8.07 8.85
CA GLN A 14 10.55 9.40 8.62
C GLN A 14 9.03 9.37 8.40
N SER A 15 8.43 8.18 8.34
CA SER A 15 7.04 8.01 7.92
C SER A 15 6.06 7.87 9.08
N LYS A 16 4.90 8.54 8.97
CA LYS A 16 3.73 8.25 9.84
C LYS A 16 3.11 6.87 9.57
N PHE A 17 3.49 6.24 8.47
CA PHE A 17 3.04 4.92 8.07
C PHE A 17 4.29 4.05 7.78
N PRO A 18 4.97 3.56 8.82
CA PRO A 18 6.17 2.76 8.62
C PRO A 18 5.82 1.42 7.98
N CYS A 19 6.73 0.92 7.15
CA CYS A 19 6.67 -0.40 6.56
C CYS A 19 8.01 -1.14 6.67
N SER A 20 7.96 -2.47 6.64
CA SER A 20 9.15 -3.31 6.65
C SER A 20 8.89 -4.60 5.87
N LEU A 21 9.95 -5.17 5.29
CA LEU A 21 9.86 -6.50 4.71
C LEU A 21 9.85 -7.55 5.83
N GLY A 22 9.06 -8.60 5.66
CA GLY A 22 9.12 -9.76 6.55
C GLY A 22 10.50 -10.40 6.57
N SER A 23 10.93 -10.93 7.73
CA SER A 23 12.23 -11.59 7.90
C SER A 23 12.43 -12.81 6.99
N LEU A 24 11.34 -13.46 6.58
CA LEU A 24 11.33 -14.58 5.63
C LEU A 24 11.09 -14.15 4.17
N GLY A 25 10.93 -12.84 3.92
CA GLY A 25 10.53 -12.29 2.62
C GLY A 25 9.08 -12.59 2.26
N GLY A 26 8.70 -12.25 1.02
CA GLY A 26 7.38 -12.58 0.46
C GLY A 26 6.22 -11.68 0.88
N PHE A 27 6.41 -10.81 1.86
CA PHE A 27 5.39 -9.85 2.30
C PHE A 27 5.98 -8.58 2.90
N VAL A 28 5.16 -7.53 2.92
CA VAL A 28 5.44 -6.25 3.56
C VAL A 28 4.48 -6.07 4.72
N ASN A 29 5.03 -5.75 5.89
CA ASN A 29 4.28 -5.30 7.04
C ASN A 29 4.13 -3.80 6.97
N PHE A 30 2.95 -3.31 7.30
CA PHE A 30 2.63 -1.90 7.33
C PHE A 30 1.96 -1.59 8.66
N ARG A 31 2.14 -0.36 9.10
CA ARG A 31 1.60 0.12 10.36
C ARG A 31 1.05 1.53 10.17
N ASN A 32 -0.06 1.83 10.84
CA ASN A 32 -0.57 3.19 10.91
C ASN A 32 0.05 3.99 12.06
N SER A 33 -0.05 5.31 12.01
CA SER A 33 0.52 6.23 13.02
C SER A 33 -0.07 6.11 14.43
N GLY A 34 -1.14 5.33 14.63
CA GLY A 34 -1.80 5.21 15.91
C GLY A 34 -2.44 6.50 16.45
N GLN A 35 -2.70 7.50 15.59
CA GLN A 35 -3.11 8.86 15.98
C GLN A 35 -4.40 8.94 16.82
N ARG A 36 -5.20 7.86 16.89
CA ARG A 36 -6.42 7.74 17.72
C ARG A 36 -6.30 6.68 18.83
N GLY A 37 -5.09 6.36 19.29
CA GLY A 37 -4.84 5.48 20.44
C GLY A 37 -4.83 3.97 20.15
N SER A 38 -5.08 3.56 18.91
CA SER A 38 -4.87 2.17 18.47
C SER A 38 -3.96 2.11 17.26
N VAL A 39 -2.87 1.37 17.40
CA VAL A 39 -2.01 0.98 16.30
C VAL A 39 -2.66 -0.19 15.59
N LYS A 40 -2.77 -0.08 14.26
CA LYS A 40 -3.14 -1.20 13.40
C LYS A 40 -1.95 -1.60 12.56
N GLU A 41 -1.67 -2.89 12.56
CA GLU A 41 -0.65 -3.52 11.73
C GLU A 41 -1.36 -4.46 10.77
N PHE A 42 -0.86 -4.52 9.55
CA PHE A 42 -1.37 -5.41 8.52
C PHE A 42 -0.24 -5.82 7.59
N THR A 43 -0.43 -6.98 7.00
CA THR A 43 0.55 -7.61 6.13
C THR A 43 -0.06 -7.77 4.75
N LEU A 44 0.71 -7.43 3.72
CA LEU A 44 0.35 -7.69 2.34
C LEU A 44 1.46 -8.49 1.68
N SER A 45 1.11 -9.58 1.00
CA SER A 45 2.09 -10.35 0.25
C SER A 45 2.63 -9.53 -0.93
N LEU A 46 3.87 -9.81 -1.34
CA LEU A 46 4.44 -9.23 -2.55
C LEU A 46 3.65 -9.64 -3.79
N GLU A 47 3.03 -10.83 -3.77
CA GLU A 47 2.15 -11.29 -4.84
C GLU A 47 0.90 -10.43 -4.98
N SER A 48 0.24 -10.09 -3.85
CA SER A 48 -0.93 -9.20 -3.87
C SER A 48 -0.56 -7.79 -4.31
N ILE A 49 0.60 -7.27 -3.88
CA ILE A 49 1.14 -5.98 -4.37
C ILE A 49 1.37 -6.04 -5.89
N LEU A 50 2.02 -7.09 -6.38
CA LEU A 50 2.28 -7.28 -7.82
C LEU A 50 0.97 -7.40 -8.61
N SER A 51 -0.03 -8.11 -8.07
CA SER A 51 -1.36 -8.22 -8.66
C SER A 51 -2.01 -6.84 -8.81
N GLY A 52 -1.99 -6.02 -7.75
CA GLY A 52 -2.46 -4.64 -7.79
C GLY A 52 -1.77 -3.77 -8.86
N LEU A 53 -0.44 -3.88 -8.98
CA LEU A 53 0.29 -3.16 -10.02
C LEU A 53 -0.11 -3.61 -11.44
N LYS A 54 -0.38 -4.91 -11.63
CA LYS A 54 -0.90 -5.42 -12.91
C LYS A 54 -2.30 -4.89 -13.19
N ASP A 55 -3.17 -4.83 -12.18
CA ASP A 55 -4.53 -4.29 -12.32
C ASP A 55 -4.52 -2.80 -12.66
N ILE A 56 -3.65 -2.00 -12.02
CA ILE A 56 -3.45 -0.58 -12.37
C ILE A 56 -3.00 -0.45 -13.83
N ARG A 57 -2.03 -1.27 -14.25
CA ARG A 57 -1.53 -1.26 -15.64
C ARG A 57 -2.61 -1.63 -16.65
N SER A 58 -3.44 -2.63 -16.36
CA SER A 58 -4.53 -3.05 -17.24
C SER A 58 -5.66 -2.02 -17.32
N ASN A 59 -5.85 -1.22 -16.28
CA ASN A 59 -6.89 -0.19 -16.18
C ASN A 59 -6.31 1.23 -16.25
N LEU A 60 -5.21 1.43 -16.98
CA LEU A 60 -4.44 2.67 -16.98
C LEU A 60 -5.26 3.91 -17.36
N LYS A 61 -6.30 3.77 -18.19
CA LYS A 61 -7.20 4.89 -18.53
C LYS A 61 -7.87 5.52 -17.30
N GLU A 62 -8.20 4.70 -16.31
CA GLU A 62 -8.83 5.15 -15.07
C GLU A 62 -7.78 5.76 -14.14
N PHE A 63 -6.68 5.02 -13.91
CA PHE A 63 -5.64 5.39 -12.93
C PHE A 63 -4.71 6.52 -13.40
N SER A 64 -4.52 6.73 -14.71
CA SER A 64 -3.62 7.76 -15.24
C SER A 64 -4.03 9.18 -14.88
N SER A 65 -5.33 9.41 -14.64
CA SER A 65 -5.85 10.71 -14.19
C SER A 65 -5.55 10.98 -12.70
N MET A 66 -5.32 9.92 -11.91
CA MET A 66 -5.17 9.94 -10.45
C MET A 66 -3.73 10.25 -10.03
N THR A 67 -3.17 11.34 -10.54
CA THR A 67 -1.77 11.74 -10.30
C THR A 67 -1.48 12.20 -8.86
N ARG A 68 -2.54 12.50 -8.09
CA ARG A 68 -2.45 12.90 -6.69
C ARG A 68 -3.18 11.89 -5.81
N TYR A 69 -2.76 11.81 -4.55
CA TYR A 69 -3.46 11.00 -3.58
C TYR A 69 -4.77 11.68 -3.17
N VAL A 70 -5.88 11.19 -3.69
CA VAL A 70 -7.24 11.48 -3.21
C VAL A 70 -7.82 10.17 -2.67
N GLU A 71 -7.97 10.07 -1.35
CA GLU A 71 -8.29 8.81 -0.66
C GLU A 71 -9.54 8.14 -1.23
N LYS A 72 -10.60 8.91 -1.47
CA LYS A 72 -11.87 8.39 -2.00
C LYS A 72 -11.69 7.81 -3.42
N GLU A 73 -11.03 8.54 -4.31
CA GLU A 73 -10.81 8.08 -5.70
C GLU A 73 -9.97 6.80 -5.72
N TRP A 74 -8.88 6.75 -4.94
CA TRP A 74 -8.05 5.54 -4.83
C TRP A 74 -8.83 4.37 -4.26
N ARG A 75 -9.62 4.58 -3.21
CA ARG A 75 -10.47 3.55 -2.62
C ARG A 75 -11.50 3.01 -3.62
N ASP A 76 -12.25 3.89 -4.26
CA ASP A 76 -13.34 3.53 -5.16
C ASP A 76 -12.79 2.80 -6.41
N SER A 77 -11.71 3.31 -6.99
CA SER A 77 -11.03 2.67 -8.12
C SER A 77 -10.43 1.32 -7.73
N GLY A 78 -9.71 1.21 -6.61
CA GLY A 78 -9.16 -0.08 -6.20
C GLY A 78 -10.24 -1.10 -5.82
N SER A 79 -11.32 -0.67 -5.16
CA SER A 79 -12.46 -1.55 -4.87
C SER A 79 -13.11 -2.12 -6.14
N LYS A 80 -13.10 -1.34 -7.23
CA LYS A 80 -13.69 -1.73 -8.51
C LYS A 80 -12.75 -2.58 -9.38
N TYR A 81 -11.45 -2.25 -9.40
CA TYR A 81 -10.51 -2.80 -10.38
C TYR A 81 -9.50 -3.80 -9.80
N PHE A 82 -9.31 -3.86 -8.48
CA PHE A 82 -8.39 -4.85 -7.89
C PHE A 82 -9.05 -6.22 -7.79
N THR A 83 -8.42 -7.18 -8.45
CA THR A 83 -8.89 -8.57 -8.56
C THR A 83 -8.46 -9.43 -7.38
N ASP A 84 -7.34 -9.09 -6.73
CA ASP A 84 -6.88 -9.73 -5.50
C ASP A 84 -7.78 -9.33 -4.32
N LEU A 85 -8.46 -10.32 -3.73
CA LEU A 85 -9.43 -10.10 -2.66
C LEU A 85 -8.79 -9.52 -1.39
N ILE A 86 -7.53 -9.86 -1.10
CA ILE A 86 -6.81 -9.37 0.09
C ILE A 86 -6.51 -7.89 -0.11
N LEU A 87 -5.95 -7.53 -1.27
CA LEU A 87 -5.66 -6.15 -1.63
C LEU A 87 -6.94 -5.30 -1.71
N ASN A 88 -8.02 -5.84 -2.28
CA ASN A 88 -9.32 -5.16 -2.37
C ASN A 88 -9.93 -4.91 -0.98
N SER A 89 -9.90 -5.91 -0.11
CA SER A 89 -10.33 -5.75 1.29
C SER A 89 -9.47 -4.73 2.04
N MET A 90 -8.17 -4.75 1.78
CA MET A 90 -7.21 -3.89 2.43
C MET A 90 -7.39 -2.42 2.01
N ILE A 91 -7.56 -2.14 0.71
CA ILE A 91 -7.74 -0.77 0.22
C ILE A 91 -9.05 -0.14 0.71
N THR A 92 -10.11 -0.91 0.91
CA THR A 92 -11.40 -0.38 1.40
C THR A 92 -11.34 0.03 2.88
N VAL A 93 -10.48 -0.62 3.69
CA VAL A 93 -10.37 -0.37 5.14
C VAL A 93 -9.21 0.58 5.48
N GLN A 94 -8.10 0.51 4.74
CA GLN A 94 -6.85 1.24 5.00
C GLN A 94 -6.22 1.66 3.66
N THR A 95 -6.87 2.59 2.97
CA THR A 95 -6.45 3.05 1.62
C THR A 95 -5.08 3.73 1.62
N LYS A 96 -4.82 4.60 2.62
CA LYS A 96 -3.62 5.46 2.63
C LYS A 96 -2.30 4.69 2.68
N PRO A 97 -2.13 3.71 3.57
CA PRO A 97 -0.91 2.92 3.61
C PRO A 97 -0.61 2.11 2.35
N CYS A 98 -1.62 1.82 1.51
CA CYS A 98 -1.39 1.10 0.25
C CYS A 98 -0.65 1.94 -0.81
N PHE A 99 -0.67 3.27 -0.70
CA PHE A 99 -0.15 4.16 -1.76
C PHE A 99 0.82 5.23 -1.29
N ARG A 100 0.87 5.53 0.01
CA ARG A 100 1.68 6.64 0.51
C ARG A 100 2.39 6.27 1.81
N LEU A 101 3.71 6.34 1.75
CA LEU A 101 4.60 6.48 2.91
C LEU A 101 4.78 8.00 3.09
N GLU A 102 4.12 8.61 4.07
CA GLU A 102 4.23 10.07 4.31
C GLU A 102 5.54 10.37 5.01
N VAL A 103 6.58 10.72 4.25
CA VAL A 103 7.80 11.40 4.72
C VAL A 103 7.50 12.88 4.99
#